data_AF-A0A642PVJ4-F1
#
_entry.id   AF-A0A642PVJ4-F1
#
_cell.length_a   1.000
_cell.length_b   1.000
_cell.length_c   1.000
_cell.angle_alpha   90.00
_cell.angle_beta   90.00
_cell.angle_gamma   90.00
#
_symmetry.space_group_name_H-M   'P 1'
#
loop_
_entity.id
_entity.type
_entity.pdbx_description
1 polymer ?
#
loop_
_entity_poly.entity_id
_entity_poly.type
_entity_poly.pdbx_seq_one_letter_code
_entity_poly.pdbx_strand_id
1 'polypeptide(L)' 'MDAKTLFTKVVQMRKAQKEYFKCRTQANLRICKALEAEIDREIERVNSIIPPPKQPEQKNLFTD' A
#
# COMPACT_ATOMS: atom_id res chain seq x y z
N MET A 1 -3.43 -4.72 -10.79
CA MET A 1 -4.68 -5.12 -10.11
C MET A 1 -5.74 -4.05 -10.36
N ASP A 2 -7.04 -4.33 -10.30
CA ASP A 2 -8.06 -3.28 -10.30
C ASP A 2 -8.33 -2.77 -8.86
N ALA A 3 -8.91 -1.57 -8.75
CA ALA A 3 -9.11 -0.91 -7.45
C ALA A 3 -10.00 -1.71 -6.48
N LYS A 4 -11.02 -2.41 -6.99
CA LYS A 4 -11.94 -3.21 -6.17
C LYS A 4 -11.23 -4.45 -5.62
N THR A 5 -10.40 -5.10 -6.42
CA THR A 5 -9.57 -6.22 -5.96
C THR A 5 -8.54 -5.78 -4.93
N LEU A 6 -7.86 -4.64 -5.15
CA LEU A 6 -6.93 -4.10 -4.16
C LEU A 6 -7.61 -3.83 -2.83
N PHE A 7 -8.77 -3.16 -2.83
CA PHE A 7 -9.55 -2.91 -1.62
C PHE A 7 -9.96 -4.21 -0.92
N THR A 8 -10.44 -5.21 -1.68
CA THR A 8 -10.84 -6.50 -1.12
C THR A 8 -9.66 -7.22 -0.46
N LYS A 9 -8.49 -7.20 -1.09
CA LYS A 9 -7.26 -7.77 -0.52
C LYS A 9 -6.81 -7.02 0.73
N VAL A 10 -6.89 -5.69 0.75
CA VAL A 10 -6.60 -4.89 1.95
C VAL A 10 -7.52 -5.27 3.11
N VAL A 11 -8.83 -5.45 2.85
CA VAL A 11 -9.79 -5.91 3.87
C VAL A 11 -9.40 -7.31 4.38
N GLN A 12 -9.00 -8.23 3.50
CA GLN A 12 -8.52 -9.56 3.87
C GLN A 12 -7.24 -9.50 4.71
N MET A 13 -6.27 -8.69 4.31
CA MET A 13 -5.02 -8.45 5.07
C MET A 13 -5.33 -7.95 6.48
N ARG A 14 -6.22 -6.96 6.62
CA ARG A 14 -6.61 -6.44 7.94
C ARG A 14 -7.31 -7.48 8.81
N LYS A 15 -8.11 -8.38 8.22
CA LYS A 15 -8.69 -9.53 8.95
C LYS A 15 -7.61 -10.51 9.39
N ALA A 16 -6.71 -10.90 8.48
CA ALA A 16 -5.62 -11.82 8.77
C ALA A 16 -4.68 -11.29 9.87
N GLN A 17 -4.32 -10.01 9.81
CA GLN A 17 -3.51 -9.34 10.84
C GLN A 17 -4.20 -9.40 12.20
N LYS A 18 -5.51 -9.09 12.28
CA LYS A 18 -6.28 -9.19 13.54
C LYS A 18 -6.27 -10.61 14.11
N GLU A 19 -6.45 -11.62 13.27
CA GLU A 19 -6.39 -13.03 13.68
C GLU A 19 -4.98 -13.45 14.11
N TYR A 20 -3.94 -12.96 13.44
CA TYR A 20 -2.56 -13.15 13.88
C TYR A 20 -2.31 -12.52 15.26
N PHE A 21 -2.81 -11.31 15.53
CA PHE A 21 -2.65 -10.68 16.84
C PHE A 21 -3.33 -11.47 17.97
N LYS A 22 -4.46 -12.14 17.68
CA LYS A 22 -5.16 -12.98 18.66
C LYS A 22 -4.42 -14.27 18.97
N CYS A 23 -4.02 -15.02 17.94
CA CYS A 23 -3.54 -16.39 18.11
C CYS A 23 -2.00 -16.53 18.00
N ARG A 24 -1.31 -15.52 17.45
CA ARG A 24 0.14 -15.45 17.21
C ARG A 24 0.75 -16.70 16.56
N THR A 25 -0.03 -17.38 15.71
CA THR A 25 0.43 -18.61 15.07
C THR A 25 1.32 -18.30 13.87
N GLN A 26 2.31 -19.16 13.63
CA GLN A 26 3.20 -19.06 12.47
C GLN A 26 2.45 -19.16 11.14
N ALA A 27 1.36 -19.92 11.09
CA ALA A 27 0.51 -20.04 9.91
C ALA A 27 -0.18 -18.70 9.58
N ASN A 28 -0.78 -18.04 10.58
CA ASN A 28 -1.40 -16.73 10.40
C ASN A 28 -0.36 -15.67 10.00
N LEU A 29 0.87 -15.74 10.55
CA LEU A 29 1.96 -14.85 10.15
C LEU A 29 2.31 -15.00 8.66
N ARG A 30 2.40 -16.23 8.15
CA ARG A 30 2.69 -16.50 6.73
C ARG A 30 1.60 -15.93 5.82
N ILE A 31 0.33 -16.08 6.20
CA ILE A 31 -0.81 -15.53 5.46
C ILE A 31 -0.75 -14.00 5.43
N CYS A 32 -0.46 -13.35 6.56
CA CYS A 32 -0.33 -11.88 6.62
C CYS A 32 0.77 -11.38 5.68
N LYS A 33 1.96 -11.98 5.75
CA LYS A 33 3.11 -11.59 4.92
C LYS A 33 2.85 -11.78 3.43
N ALA A 34 2.16 -12.85 3.05
CA ALA A 34 1.81 -13.09 1.65
C ALA A 34 0.86 -12.03 1.11
N LEU A 35 -0.14 -11.63 1.90
CA LEU A 35 -1.09 -10.57 1.54
C LEU A 35 -0.42 -9.19 1.50
N GLU A 36 0.44 -8.88 2.46
CA GLU A 36 1.25 -7.65 2.48
C GLU A 36 2.09 -7.53 1.21
N ALA A 37 2.88 -8.57 0.88
CA ALA A 37 3.75 -8.54 -0.31
C ALA A 37 2.99 -8.39 -1.64
N GLU A 38 1.74 -8.84 -1.72
CA GLU A 38 0.92 -8.66 -2.92
C GLU A 38 0.34 -7.23 -3.02
N ILE A 39 -0.04 -6.65 -1.88
CA ILE A 39 -0.51 -5.27 -1.79
C ILE A 39 0.62 -4.28 -2.05
N ASP A 40 1.79 -4.49 -1.45
CA ASP A 40 2.96 -3.61 -1.60
C ASP A 40 3.41 -3.55 -3.07
N ARG A 41 3.47 -4.68 -3.76
CA ARG A 41 3.77 -4.73 -5.20
C ARG A 41 2.79 -3.91 -6.03
N GLU A 42 1.50 -3.93 -5.68
CA GLU A 42 0.50 -3.15 -6.39
C GLU A 42 0.61 -1.65 -6.08
N ILE A 43 0.94 -1.29 -4.83
CA ILE A 43 1.21 0.10 -4.44
C ILE A 43 2.43 0.64 -5.20
N GLU A 44 3.53 -0.12 -5.26
CA GLU A 44 4.72 0.25 -6.02
C GLU A 44 4.40 0.46 -7.50
N ARG A 45 3.64 -0.47 -8.10
CA ARG A 45 3.18 -0.34 -9.49
C ARG A 45 2.38 0.94 -9.70
N VAL A 46 1.41 1.24 -8.83
CA VAL A 46 0.58 2.45 -8.95
C VAL A 46 1.43 3.72 -8.77
N ASN A 47 2.31 3.76 -7.78
CA ASN A 47 3.20 4.90 -7.54
C ASN A 47 4.20 5.13 -8.69
N SER A 48 4.62 4.08 -9.40
CA SER A 48 5.46 4.22 -10.60
C SER A 48 4.74 4.86 -11.79
N ILE A 49 3.41 4.79 -11.82
CA ILE A 49 2.57 5.34 -12.91
C ILE A 49 2.10 6.75 -12.56
N ILE A 50 1.82 7.02 -11.29
CA ILE A 50 1.38 8.35 -10.85
C ILE A 50 2.61 9.25 -10.81
N PRO A 51 2.70 10.29 -11.67
CA PRO A 51 3.80 11.24 -11.59
C PRO A 51 3.79 11.88 -10.20
N PRO A 52 4.97 12.13 -9.59
CA PRO A 52 5.04 12.83 -8.32
C PRO A 52 4.28 14.15 -8.44
N PRO A 53 3.59 14.59 -7.38
CA PRO A 53 2.89 15.87 -7.40
C PRO A 53 3.86 16.95 -7.86
N LYS A 54 3.49 17.70 -8.91
CA LYS A 54 4.31 18.81 -9.42
C LYS A 54 4.63 19.70 -8.24
N GLN A 55 5.92 19.84 -7.92
CA GLN A 55 6.33 20.80 -6.91
C GLN A 55 5.78 22.16 -7.34
N PRO A 56 5.12 22.92 -6.45
CA PRO A 56 4.71 24.26 -6.79
C PRO A 56 5.97 25.02 -7.21
N GLU A 57 5.99 25.50 -8.46
CA GLU A 57 7.07 26.36 -8.95
C GLU A 57 7.13 27.57 -8.00
N GLN A 58 8.16 27.60 -7.16
CA GLN A 58 8.47 28.79 -6.38
C GLN A 58 8.85 29.86 -7.38
N LYS A 59 7.90 30.74 -7.72
CA LYS A 59 8.22 31.98 -8.41
C LYS A 59 9.14 32.77 -7.50
N ASN A 60 10.40 32.91 -7.90
CA ASN A 60 11.34 33.80 -7.22
C ASN A 60 10.75 35.22 -7.29
N LEU A 61 10.31 35.72 -6.14
CA LEU A 61 9.71 37.05 -6.01
C LEU A 61 10.76 38.18 -6.11
N PHE A 62 12.04 37.82 -6.22
CA PHE A 62 13.19 38.74 -6.15
C PHE A 62 14.04 38.79 -7.43
N THR A 63 13.51 38.36 -8.58
CA THR A 63 14.16 38.65 -9.87
C THR A 63 13.64 39.99 -10.41
N ASP A 64 14.51 41.01 -10.30
CA ASP A 64 14.49 42.43 -10.76
C ASP A 64 13.18 43.22 -10.71
#